data_AF-A0AA96VIZ8-F1
#
_entry.id   AF-A0AA96VIZ8-F1
#
_cell.length_a   1.000
_cell.length_b   1.000
_cell.length_c   1.000
_cell.angle_alpha   90.00
_cell.angle_beta   90.00
_cell.angle_gamma   90.00
#
_symmetry.space_group_name_H-M   'P 1'
#
loop_
_entity.id
_entity.type
_entity.pdbx_description
1 polymer ?
#
loop_
_entity_poly.entity_id
_entity_poly.type
_entity_poly.pdbx_seq_one_letter_code
_entity_poly.pdbx_strand_id
1 'polypeptide(L)'
;MDIKLKDFEGPLDLLLHLVSKYQVDIYEVPITEVIEQYLAYIATLQAMRLEVAGEYMVMASQLMVIKSRRLLPKVVEQTDPEDDPEMDLLDQLEEYRKFKLLSEKLGEQHYERANYFSKPKLDLIYEDVQLAKDKTVIDIFLAFSKVMAEKQASLRQSHATIARDEYKIEDMMNFVRSRFQTSSRIELGQLFKESQDINEVITIFLATLELVKVHEIVLEQAETFGDIYLVRSEHESLS
;
A
#
# COMPACT_ATOMS: atom_id res chain seq x y z
N MET A 1 -16.80 2.97 25.32
CA MET A 1 -16.53 2.35 24.01
C MET A 1 -15.63 3.31 23.26
N ASP A 2 -14.37 2.93 23.01
CA ASP A 2 -13.43 3.70 22.21
C ASP A 2 -13.70 3.42 20.72
N ILE A 3 -14.44 4.30 20.06
CA ILE A 3 -14.62 4.25 18.60
C ILE A 3 -13.49 5.10 18.00
N LYS A 4 -12.58 4.48 17.23
CA LYS A 4 -11.50 5.19 16.53
C LYS A 4 -11.95 5.45 15.10
N LEU A 5 -11.74 6.67 14.61
CA LEU A 5 -12.10 7.05 13.22
C LEU A 5 -11.30 6.26 12.16
N LYS A 6 -10.22 5.57 12.56
CA LYS A 6 -9.42 4.70 11.70
C LYS A 6 -10.13 3.42 11.24
N ASP A 7 -11.27 3.09 11.83
CA ASP A 7 -12.02 1.87 11.51
C ASP A 7 -13.14 2.09 10.48
N PHE A 8 -13.32 3.33 9.99
CA PHE A 8 -14.35 3.67 9.00
C PHE A 8 -13.73 4.07 7.66
N GLU A 9 -14.36 3.62 6.57
CA GLU A 9 -13.91 3.92 5.20
C GLU A 9 -14.37 5.28 4.67
N GLY A 10 -15.07 6.08 5.49
CA GLY A 10 -15.50 7.43 5.11
C GLY A 10 -16.69 7.96 5.95
N PRO A 11 -17.16 9.19 5.65
CA PRO A 11 -18.26 9.82 6.38
C PRO A 11 -19.60 9.10 6.24
N LEU A 12 -19.90 8.53 5.05
CA LEU A 12 -21.11 7.75 4.82
C LEU A 12 -21.11 6.45 5.64
N ASP A 13 -19.94 5.83 5.80
CA ASP A 13 -19.81 4.61 6.60
C ASP A 13 -20.08 4.86 8.10
N LEU A 14 -19.55 5.98 8.61
CA LEU A 14 -19.84 6.42 9.97
C LEU A 14 -21.34 6.73 10.14
N LEU A 15 -21.96 7.44 9.20
CA LEU A 15 -23.39 7.74 9.24
C LEU A 15 -24.22 6.46 9.19
N LEU A 16 -23.88 5.51 8.32
CA LEU A 16 -24.54 4.22 8.24
C LEU A 16 -24.42 3.44 9.57
N HIS A 17 -23.25 3.49 10.22
CA HIS A 17 -23.08 2.92 11.55
C HIS A 17 -23.98 3.57 12.60
N LEU A 18 -24.10 4.90 12.60
CA LEU A 18 -24.99 5.62 13.52
C LEU A 18 -26.47 5.30 13.28
N VAL A 19 -26.89 5.26 12.00
CA VAL A 19 -28.23 4.88 11.58
C VAL A 19 -28.57 3.44 11.99
N SER A 20 -27.64 2.50 11.82
CA SER A 20 -27.86 1.09 12.13
C SER A 20 -28.22 0.83 13.60
N LYS A 21 -27.86 1.73 14.52
CA LYS A 21 -28.19 1.61 15.95
C LYS A 21 -29.69 1.75 16.25
N TYR A 22 -30.44 2.42 15.37
CA TYR A 22 -31.88 2.63 15.57
C TYR A 22 -32.74 1.43 15.18
N GLN A 23 -32.22 0.48 14.40
CA GLN A 23 -32.94 -0.74 13.95
C GLN A 23 -34.27 -0.45 13.22
N VAL A 24 -34.40 0.71 12.61
CA VAL A 24 -35.56 1.12 11.79
C VAL A 24 -35.16 1.27 10.33
N ASP A 25 -36.13 1.47 9.44
CA ASP A 25 -35.87 1.83 8.05
C ASP A 25 -35.06 3.14 8.00
N ILE A 26 -34.10 3.24 7.08
CA ILE A 26 -33.22 4.39 6.90
C ILE A 26 -34.05 5.67 6.70
N TYR A 27 -35.17 5.58 5.99
CA TYR A 27 -36.07 6.71 5.74
C TYR A 27 -36.91 7.12 6.96
N GLU A 28 -36.94 6.31 8.03
CA GLU A 28 -37.70 6.57 9.25
C GLU A 28 -36.82 7.02 10.43
N VAL A 29 -35.50 7.03 10.25
CA VAL A 29 -34.55 7.38 11.33
C VAL A 29 -34.72 8.84 11.74
N PRO A 30 -34.64 9.18 13.04
CA PRO A 30 -34.57 10.57 13.47
C PRO A 30 -33.24 11.21 13.03
N ILE A 31 -33.21 11.74 11.79
CA ILE A 31 -32.00 12.30 11.16
C ILE A 31 -31.34 13.39 12.00
N THR A 32 -32.13 14.17 12.74
CA THR A 32 -31.62 15.22 13.63
C THR A 32 -30.75 14.64 14.74
N GLU A 33 -31.13 13.51 15.32
CA GLU A 33 -30.35 12.83 16.37
C GLU A 33 -29.07 12.22 15.78
N VAL A 34 -29.15 11.64 14.58
CA VAL A 34 -27.98 11.11 13.85
C VAL A 34 -26.97 12.22 13.57
N ILE A 35 -27.44 13.38 13.09
CA ILE A 35 -26.58 14.55 12.83
C ILE A 35 -25.88 15.01 14.12
N GLU A 36 -26.58 15.06 15.25
CA GLU A 36 -25.99 15.44 16.53
C GLU A 36 -24.91 14.46 16.98
N GLN A 37 -25.16 13.15 16.83
CA GLN A 37 -24.16 12.13 17.14
C GLN A 37 -22.94 12.23 16.24
N TYR A 38 -23.13 12.47 14.94
CA TYR A 38 -22.04 12.66 13.98
C TYR A 38 -21.19 13.88 14.36
N LEU A 39 -21.82 15.05 14.59
CA LEU A 39 -21.11 16.28 14.94
C LEU A 39 -20.37 16.15 16.28
N ALA A 40 -20.99 15.50 17.28
CA ALA A 40 -20.35 15.23 18.57
C ALA A 40 -19.10 14.35 18.38
N TYR A 41 -19.20 13.30 17.56
CA TYR A 41 -18.07 12.42 17.28
C TYR A 41 -16.90 13.18 16.63
N ILE A 42 -17.17 13.97 15.59
CA ILE A 42 -16.14 14.79 14.93
C ILE A 42 -15.50 15.81 15.90
N ALA A 43 -16.30 16.45 16.76
CA ALA A 43 -15.79 17.39 17.74
C ALA A 43 -14.86 16.74 18.77
N THR A 44 -15.16 15.52 19.24
CA THR A 44 -14.27 14.79 20.17
C THR A 44 -12.92 14.47 19.55
N LEU A 45 -12.88 14.13 18.26
CA LEU A 45 -11.65 13.81 17.55
C LEU A 45 -10.77 15.03 17.33
N GLN A 46 -11.38 16.18 17.01
CA GLN A 46 -10.69 17.46 16.94
C GLN A 46 -10.09 17.85 18.30
N ALA A 47 -10.83 17.65 19.40
CA ALA A 47 -10.34 17.92 20.74
C ALA A 47 -9.12 17.05 21.11
N MET A 48 -9.09 15.81 20.63
CA MET A 48 -7.96 14.88 20.78
C MET A 48 -6.80 15.15 19.80
N ARG A 49 -6.88 16.21 18.97
CA ARG A 49 -5.88 16.57 17.94
C ARG A 49 -5.58 15.44 16.95
N LEU A 50 -6.56 14.60 16.66
CA LEU A 50 -6.42 13.60 15.60
C LEU A 50 -6.57 14.30 14.24
N GLU A 51 -5.77 13.88 13.26
CA GLU A 51 -5.98 14.32 11.87
C GLU A 51 -7.34 13.83 11.38
N VAL A 52 -8.28 14.75 11.21
CA VAL A 52 -9.60 14.45 10.64
C VAL A 52 -9.54 14.71 9.15
N ALA A 53 -9.96 13.75 8.33
CA ALA A 53 -9.94 13.90 6.88
C ALA A 53 -10.92 15.00 6.43
N GLY A 54 -10.55 15.73 5.37
CA GLY A 54 -11.35 16.84 4.83
C GLY A 54 -12.78 16.43 4.43
N GLU A 55 -12.97 15.19 4.00
CA GLU A 55 -14.27 14.63 3.63
C GLU A 55 -15.27 14.63 4.79
N TYR A 56 -14.82 14.36 6.02
CA TYR A 56 -15.69 14.40 7.20
C TYR A 56 -16.15 15.82 7.54
N MET A 57 -15.32 16.83 7.26
CA MET A 57 -15.67 18.25 7.45
C MET A 57 -16.69 18.71 6.42
N VAL A 58 -16.53 18.27 5.16
CA VAL A 58 -17.51 18.55 4.10
C VAL A 58 -18.86 17.95 4.49
N MET A 59 -18.90 16.68 4.90
CA MET A 59 -20.14 16.06 5.38
C MET A 59 -20.71 16.80 6.61
N ALA A 60 -19.88 17.17 7.60
CA ALA A 60 -20.35 17.94 8.76
C ALA A 60 -21.05 19.25 8.35
N SER A 61 -20.51 19.95 7.35
CA SER A 61 -21.10 21.18 6.82
C SER A 61 -22.46 20.92 6.14
N GLN A 62 -22.59 19.85 5.36
CA GLN A 62 -23.85 19.45 4.72
C GLN A 62 -24.91 19.08 5.76
N LEU A 63 -24.53 18.31 6.79
CA LEU A 63 -25.43 17.95 7.89
C LEU A 63 -25.90 19.18 8.68
N MET A 64 -25.05 20.20 8.86
CA MET A 64 -25.47 21.45 9.49
C MET A 64 -26.52 22.20 8.66
N VAL A 65 -26.39 22.22 7.33
CA VAL A 65 -27.38 22.82 6.42
C VAL A 65 -28.71 22.08 6.53
N ILE A 66 -28.69 20.75 6.50
CA ILE A 66 -29.88 19.90 6.67
C ILE A 66 -30.56 20.18 8.01
N LYS A 67 -29.79 20.19 9.12
CA LYS A 67 -30.31 20.48 10.46
C LYS A 67 -30.95 21.87 10.54
N SER A 68 -30.29 22.89 9.98
CA SER A 68 -30.80 24.26 9.97
C SER A 68 -32.14 24.36 9.24
N ARG A 69 -32.22 23.83 8.00
CA ARG A 69 -33.45 23.84 7.19
C ARG A 69 -34.60 23.10 7.87
N ARG A 70 -34.32 21.96 8.50
CA ARG A 70 -35.34 21.13 9.18
C ARG A 70 -35.93 21.80 10.42
N LEU A 71 -35.11 22.57 11.16
CA LEU A 71 -35.55 23.26 12.38
C LEU A 71 -36.22 24.61 12.11
N LEU A 72 -35.96 25.21 10.94
CA LEU A 72 -36.56 26.49 10.56
C LEU A 72 -38.03 26.31 10.15
N PRO A 73 -38.92 27.27 10.47
CA PRO A 73 -40.28 27.25 9.97
C PRO A 73 -40.26 27.30 8.44
N LYS A 74 -41.07 26.47 7.77
CA LYS A 74 -41.24 26.49 6.32
C LYS A 74 -41.82 27.84 5.90
N VAL A 75 -40.96 28.79 5.57
CA VAL A 75 -41.36 29.95 4.75
C VAL A 75 -41.77 29.36 3.41
N VAL A 76 -42.86 29.88 2.83
CA VAL A 76 -43.50 29.37 1.60
C VAL A 76 -42.61 29.61 0.38
N GLU A 77 -41.41 29.03 0.35
CA GLU A 77 -40.67 28.80 -0.87
C GLU A 77 -40.98 27.38 -1.28
N GLN A 78 -41.63 27.25 -2.43
CA GLN A 78 -41.74 26.00 -3.16
C GLN A 78 -40.32 25.61 -3.56
N THR A 79 -39.58 24.98 -2.65
CA THR A 79 -38.38 24.24 -3.02
C THR A 79 -38.87 23.09 -3.89
N ASP A 80 -38.36 22.99 -5.12
CA ASP A 80 -38.66 21.84 -5.97
C ASP A 80 -38.33 20.56 -5.20
N PRO A 81 -39.15 19.50 -5.29
CA PRO A 81 -38.91 18.24 -4.57
C PRO A 81 -37.58 17.57 -4.94
N GLU A 82 -36.95 17.97 -6.05
CA GLU A 82 -35.60 17.52 -6.46
C GLU A 82 -34.45 18.15 -5.63
N ASP A 83 -34.70 19.19 -4.84
CA ASP A 83 -33.68 19.93 -4.08
C ASP A 83 -33.75 19.67 -2.56
N ASP A 84 -34.33 18.55 -2.10
CA ASP A 84 -34.30 18.19 -0.68
C ASP A 84 -32.94 17.56 -0.29
N PRO A 85 -32.04 18.30 0.37
CA PRO A 85 -30.72 17.78 0.75
C PRO A 85 -30.80 16.64 1.76
N GLU A 86 -31.92 16.51 2.49
CA GLU A 86 -32.14 15.40 3.40
C GLU A 86 -32.40 14.11 2.63
N MET A 87 -33.26 14.16 1.60
CA MET A 87 -33.58 13.00 0.78
C MET A 87 -32.36 12.51 -0.01
N ASP A 88 -31.59 13.43 -0.61
CA ASP A 88 -30.34 13.09 -1.30
C ASP A 88 -29.35 12.36 -0.37
N LEU A 89 -29.23 12.80 0.89
CA LEU A 89 -28.38 12.12 1.87
C LEU A 89 -28.89 10.71 2.19
N LEU A 90 -30.21 10.53 2.35
CA LEU A 90 -30.81 9.23 2.64
C LEU A 90 -30.61 8.26 1.47
N ASP A 91 -30.80 8.74 0.24
CA ASP A 91 -30.56 7.97 -0.99
C ASP A 91 -29.08 7.54 -1.10
N GLN A 92 -28.15 8.45 -0.82
CA GLN A 92 -26.72 8.13 -0.78
C GLN A 92 -26.39 7.09 0.30
N LEU A 93 -27.03 7.17 1.47
CA LEU A 93 -26.85 6.18 2.53
C LEU A 93 -27.40 4.80 2.14
N GLU A 94 -28.55 4.75 1.48
CA GLU A 94 -29.10 3.50 0.98
C GLU A 94 -28.22 2.88 -0.11
N GLU A 95 -27.75 3.68 -1.07
CA GLU A 95 -26.85 3.22 -2.13
C GLU A 95 -25.53 2.71 -1.52
N TYR A 96 -24.93 3.45 -0.59
CA TYR A 96 -23.73 3.03 0.10
C TYR A 96 -23.95 1.71 0.87
N ARG A 97 -25.07 1.55 1.58
CA ARG A 97 -25.43 0.30 2.27
C ARG A 97 -25.50 -0.87 1.30
N LYS A 98 -26.10 -0.67 0.13
CA LYS A 98 -26.20 -1.71 -0.91
C LYS A 98 -24.82 -2.14 -1.37
N PHE A 99 -23.93 -1.19 -1.69
CA PHE A 99 -22.57 -1.54 -2.11
C PHE A 99 -21.74 -2.16 -1.00
N LYS A 100 -21.90 -1.71 0.25
CA LYS A 100 -21.24 -2.33 1.41
C LYS A 100 -21.60 -3.80 1.53
N LEU A 101 -22.89 -4.13 1.46
CA LEU A 101 -23.36 -5.52 1.53
C LEU A 101 -22.91 -6.35 0.31
N LEU A 102 -22.87 -5.76 -0.88
CA LEU A 102 -22.32 -6.43 -2.06
C LEU A 102 -20.82 -6.70 -1.90
N SER A 103 -20.05 -5.76 -1.39
CA SER A 103 -18.62 -5.92 -1.12
C SER A 103 -18.34 -7.02 -0.10
N GLU A 104 -19.14 -7.12 0.97
CA GLU A 104 -19.07 -8.22 1.94
C GLU A 104 -19.29 -9.58 1.26
N LYS A 105 -20.35 -9.68 0.44
CA LYS A 105 -20.65 -10.90 -0.33
C LYS A 105 -19.56 -11.24 -1.36
N LEU A 106 -18.97 -10.25 -2.02
CA LEU A 106 -17.82 -10.46 -2.91
C LEU A 106 -16.60 -10.92 -2.12
N GLY A 107 -16.41 -10.43 -0.90
CA GLY A 107 -15.39 -10.89 0.04
C GLY A 107 -15.56 -12.36 0.41
N GLU A 108 -16.79 -12.81 0.69
CA GLU A 108 -17.11 -14.22 0.92
C GLU A 108 -16.77 -15.08 -0.30
N GLN A 109 -17.19 -14.65 -1.50
CA GLN A 109 -16.87 -15.34 -2.75
C GLN A 109 -15.36 -15.38 -3.03
N HIS A 110 -14.64 -14.32 -2.70
CA HIS A 110 -13.19 -14.27 -2.82
C HIS A 110 -12.54 -15.29 -1.87
N TYR A 111 -13.01 -15.38 -0.62
CA TYR A 111 -12.52 -16.35 0.35
C TYR A 111 -12.76 -17.79 -0.12
N GLU A 112 -13.95 -18.09 -0.64
CA GLU A 112 -14.24 -19.38 -1.26
C GLU A 112 -13.31 -19.67 -2.45
N ARG A 113 -13.11 -18.69 -3.35
CA ARG A 113 -12.26 -18.83 -4.53
C ARG A 113 -10.78 -19.02 -4.16
N ALA A 114 -10.32 -18.36 -3.11
CA ALA A 114 -8.95 -18.42 -2.61
C ALA A 114 -8.55 -19.82 -2.12
N ASN A 115 -9.53 -20.66 -1.75
CA ASN A 115 -9.27 -22.07 -1.39
C ASN A 115 -8.90 -22.95 -2.59
N TYR A 116 -9.08 -22.46 -3.83
CA TYR A 116 -8.77 -23.19 -5.05
C TYR A 116 -7.47 -22.69 -5.69
N PHE A 117 -6.43 -23.53 -5.62
CA PHE A 117 -5.12 -23.24 -6.20
C PHE A 117 -5.01 -23.74 -7.64
N SER A 118 -4.46 -22.91 -8.52
CA SER A 118 -4.14 -23.29 -9.90
C SER A 118 -2.63 -23.27 -10.12
N LYS A 119 -2.16 -24.13 -11.02
CA LYS A 119 -0.76 -24.07 -11.47
C LYS A 119 -0.51 -22.74 -12.23
N PRO A 120 0.69 -22.17 -12.14
CA PRO A 120 1.07 -21.05 -13.02
C PRO A 120 0.94 -21.51 -14.48
N LYS A 121 0.69 -20.56 -15.38
CA LYS A 121 0.63 -20.84 -16.81
C LYS A 121 1.98 -21.45 -17.22
N LEU A 122 1.92 -22.55 -17.96
CA LEU A 122 3.10 -23.15 -18.55
C LEU A 122 3.42 -22.39 -19.84
N ASP A 123 4.60 -21.77 -19.90
CA ASP A 123 5.08 -21.16 -21.14
C ASP A 123 5.54 -22.27 -22.08
N LEU A 124 4.73 -22.51 -23.12
CA LEU A 124 5.02 -23.50 -24.14
C LEU A 124 5.89 -22.85 -25.22
N ILE A 125 7.15 -23.28 -25.30
CA ILE A 125 8.08 -22.86 -26.34
C ILE A 125 8.10 -23.95 -27.41
N TYR A 126 7.59 -23.64 -28.59
CA TYR A 126 7.67 -24.52 -29.77
C TYR A 126 8.58 -23.87 -30.82
N GLU A 127 9.35 -24.68 -31.54
CA GLU A 127 10.27 -24.20 -32.58
C GLU A 127 9.55 -23.49 -33.75
N ASP A 128 8.29 -23.85 -34.01
CA ASP A 128 7.49 -23.32 -35.13
C ASP A 128 6.60 -22.11 -34.77
N VAL A 129 6.77 -21.51 -33.58
CA VAL A 129 5.95 -20.37 -33.17
C VAL A 129 6.43 -19.08 -33.84
N GLN A 130 5.56 -18.48 -34.65
CA GLN A 130 5.80 -17.16 -35.21
C GLN A 130 5.44 -16.07 -34.19
N LEU A 131 6.38 -15.15 -33.95
CA LEU A 131 6.13 -13.98 -33.11
C LEU A 131 5.09 -13.07 -33.76
N ALA A 132 3.90 -13.00 -33.15
CA ALA A 132 2.92 -11.99 -33.50
C ALA A 132 3.48 -10.60 -33.14
N LYS A 133 3.54 -9.70 -34.12
CA LYS A 133 3.93 -8.29 -33.92
C LYS A 133 2.71 -7.43 -33.57
N ASP A 134 1.83 -7.95 -32.73
CA ASP A 134 0.60 -7.30 -32.28
C ASP A 134 0.82 -6.45 -31.03
N LYS A 135 2.05 -6.41 -30.50
CA LYS A 135 2.41 -5.64 -29.30
C LYS A 135 3.18 -4.39 -29.65
N THR A 136 2.88 -3.33 -28.92
CA THR A 136 3.46 -2.00 -29.03
C THR A 136 4.31 -1.68 -27.80
N VAL A 137 5.06 -0.59 -27.86
CA VAL A 137 5.82 -0.07 -26.70
C VAL A 137 4.91 0.23 -25.52
N ILE A 138 3.65 0.61 -25.78
CA ILE A 138 2.64 0.89 -24.76
C ILE A 138 2.31 -0.40 -23.99
N ASP A 139 2.21 -1.54 -24.66
CA ASP A 139 1.92 -2.82 -24.00
C ASP A 139 3.04 -3.25 -23.05
N ILE A 140 4.29 -3.00 -23.43
CA ILE A 140 5.46 -3.25 -22.56
C ILE A 140 5.44 -2.33 -21.34
N PHE A 141 5.14 -1.03 -21.55
CA PHE A 141 5.02 -0.06 -20.46
C PHE A 141 3.88 -0.43 -19.48
N LEU A 142 2.72 -0.85 -19.98
CA LEU A 142 1.59 -1.29 -19.16
C LEU A 142 1.90 -2.58 -18.41
N ALA A 143 2.55 -3.55 -19.04
CA ALA A 143 3.00 -4.78 -18.40
C ALA A 143 3.98 -4.50 -17.26
N PHE A 144 4.95 -3.62 -17.51
CA PHE A 144 5.91 -3.19 -16.49
C PHE A 144 5.23 -2.43 -15.33
N SER A 145 4.30 -1.53 -15.65
CA SER A 145 3.52 -0.79 -14.66
C SER A 145 2.69 -1.73 -13.77
N LYS A 146 2.12 -2.79 -14.34
CA LYS A 146 1.40 -3.82 -13.60
C LYS A 146 2.31 -4.58 -12.63
N VAL A 147 3.47 -5.02 -13.09
CA VAL A 147 4.47 -5.70 -12.23
C VAL A 147 4.92 -4.79 -11.10
N MET A 148 5.14 -3.49 -11.37
CA MET A 148 5.49 -2.50 -10.36
C MET A 148 4.37 -2.29 -9.35
N ALA A 149 3.12 -2.22 -9.78
CA ALA A 149 1.96 -2.06 -8.90
C ALA A 149 1.76 -3.29 -8.00
N GLU A 150 1.88 -4.50 -8.54
CA GLU A 150 1.82 -5.75 -7.77
C GLU A 150 2.93 -5.82 -6.72
N LYS A 151 4.16 -5.44 -7.09
CA LYS A 151 5.30 -5.38 -6.18
C LYS A 151 5.13 -4.29 -5.12
N GLN A 152 4.54 -3.16 -5.46
CA GLN A 152 4.27 -2.10 -4.49
C GLN A 152 3.15 -2.50 -3.52
N ALA A 153 2.13 -3.23 -3.98
CA ALA A 153 1.06 -3.74 -3.14
C ALA A 153 1.56 -4.82 -2.16
N SER A 154 2.42 -5.74 -2.61
CA SER A 154 3.04 -6.73 -1.71
C SER A 154 3.93 -6.06 -0.65
N LEU A 155 4.68 -5.03 -1.03
CA LEU A 155 5.49 -4.23 -0.10
C LEU A 155 4.63 -3.44 0.91
N ARG A 156 3.46 -2.94 0.50
CA ARG A 156 2.51 -2.26 1.39
C ARG A 156 1.82 -3.22 2.37
N GLN A 157 1.52 -4.45 1.94
CA GLN A 157 0.96 -5.49 2.81
C GLN A 157 1.99 -6.04 3.81
N SER A 158 3.29 -5.93 3.50
CA SER A 158 4.38 -6.27 4.42
C SER A 158 4.75 -5.14 5.40
N HIS A 159 3.84 -4.24 5.75
CA HIS A 159 4.06 -3.29 6.85
C HIS A 159 3.75 -3.93 8.22
N ALA A 160 4.59 -4.88 8.61
CA ALA A 160 5.05 -4.99 10.00
C ALA A 160 6.57 -4.83 9.96
N THR A 161 7.04 -3.73 10.54
CA THR A 161 8.43 -3.25 10.58
C THR A 161 8.78 -2.32 9.43
N ILE A 162 8.65 -1.01 9.71
CA ILE A 162 9.52 -0.01 9.10
C ILE A 162 10.94 -0.38 9.55
N ALA A 163 11.62 -1.19 8.76
CA ALA A 163 13.06 -1.37 8.90
C ALA A 163 13.69 -0.11 8.30
N ARG A 164 14.28 0.70 9.17
CA ARG A 164 15.07 1.87 8.82
C ARG A 164 16.20 1.43 7.85
N ASP A 165 16.69 2.36 7.05
CA ASP A 165 17.93 2.21 6.27
C ASP A 165 19.11 1.88 7.21
N GLU A 166 19.29 0.61 7.57
CA GLU A 166 20.32 0.20 8.54
C GLU A 166 21.68 -0.08 7.89
N TYR A 167 21.76 -0.20 6.56
CA TYR A 167 23.01 -0.58 5.89
C TYR A 167 23.46 0.48 4.88
N LYS A 168 24.46 1.28 5.27
CA LYS A 168 25.16 2.18 4.35
C LYS A 168 26.19 1.39 3.54
N ILE A 169 26.31 1.73 2.26
CA ILE A 169 27.28 1.12 1.35
C ILE A 169 28.71 1.33 1.86
N GLU A 170 29.03 2.51 2.40
CA GLU A 170 30.35 2.83 2.95
C GLU A 170 30.77 1.90 4.10
N ASP A 171 29.82 1.56 4.99
CA ASP A 171 30.07 0.65 6.11
C ASP A 171 30.35 -0.77 5.61
N MET A 172 29.61 -1.21 4.58
CA MET A 172 29.81 -2.52 3.97
C MET A 172 31.10 -2.60 3.14
N MET A 173 31.56 -1.51 2.53
CA MET A 173 32.89 -1.46 1.89
C MET A 173 34.00 -1.70 2.93
N ASN A 174 33.88 -1.10 4.12
CA ASN A 174 34.84 -1.32 5.21
C ASN A 174 34.78 -2.75 5.74
N PHE A 175 33.59 -3.35 5.85
CA PHE A 175 33.43 -4.76 6.18
C PHE A 175 34.14 -5.67 5.17
N VAL A 176 33.92 -5.47 3.87
CA VAL A 176 34.59 -6.25 2.82
C VAL A 176 36.11 -6.08 2.90
N ARG A 177 36.63 -4.85 3.08
CA ARG A 177 38.08 -4.59 3.26
C ARG A 177 38.66 -5.32 4.47
N SER A 178 37.92 -5.39 5.59
CA SER A 178 38.38 -6.06 6.81
C SER A 178 38.63 -7.56 6.60
N ARG A 179 37.83 -8.21 5.73
CA ARG A 179 37.97 -9.63 5.41
C ARG A 179 39.27 -9.92 4.64
N PHE A 180 39.73 -8.98 3.83
CA PHE A 180 41.02 -9.07 3.12
C PHE A 180 42.26 -8.85 3.99
N GLN A 181 42.11 -8.51 5.27
CA GLN A 181 43.26 -8.43 6.19
C GLN A 181 43.81 -9.80 6.58
N THR A 182 42.97 -10.84 6.55
CA THR A 182 43.33 -12.20 7.00
C THR A 182 43.62 -13.15 5.83
N SER A 183 43.00 -12.91 4.66
CA SER A 183 43.14 -13.74 3.46
C SER A 183 43.24 -12.87 2.20
N SER A 184 44.20 -13.17 1.32
CA SER A 184 44.37 -12.45 0.04
C SER A 184 43.34 -12.83 -1.03
N ARG A 185 42.67 -13.97 -0.84
CA ARG A 185 41.65 -14.52 -1.75
C ARG A 185 40.45 -15.00 -0.94
N ILE A 186 39.25 -14.57 -1.33
CA ILE A 186 38.00 -14.85 -0.63
C ILE A 186 36.94 -15.27 -1.64
N GLU A 187 36.18 -16.32 -1.32
CA GLU A 187 35.03 -16.73 -2.12
C GLU A 187 33.85 -15.76 -1.89
N LEU A 188 33.23 -15.25 -2.96
CA LEU A 188 32.15 -14.27 -2.89
C LEU A 188 30.98 -14.76 -2.02
N GLY A 189 30.63 -16.05 -2.11
CA GLY A 189 29.58 -16.67 -1.31
C GLY A 189 29.81 -16.60 0.20
N GLN A 190 31.07 -16.51 0.65
CA GLN A 190 31.39 -16.40 2.08
C GLN A 190 31.07 -15.02 2.67
N LEU A 191 31.03 -13.96 1.85
CA LEU A 191 30.66 -12.62 2.32
C LEU A 191 29.20 -12.54 2.76
N PHE A 192 28.36 -13.45 2.29
CA PHE A 192 26.92 -13.46 2.58
C PHE A 192 26.52 -14.47 3.68
N LYS A 193 27.46 -15.32 4.16
CA LYS A 193 27.13 -16.40 5.13
C LYS A 193 26.69 -15.89 6.50
N GLU A 194 27.13 -14.70 6.88
CA GLU A 194 26.83 -14.07 8.17
C GLU A 194 25.67 -13.05 8.08
N SER A 195 25.12 -12.83 6.89
CA SER A 195 24.06 -11.85 6.65
C SER A 195 22.72 -12.32 7.24
N GLN A 196 22.02 -11.42 7.94
CA GLN A 196 20.75 -11.72 8.60
C GLN A 196 19.53 -11.30 7.78
N ASP A 197 19.70 -10.36 6.82
CA ASP A 197 18.62 -9.83 5.99
C ASP A 197 19.01 -9.70 4.51
N ILE A 198 18.02 -9.74 3.61
CA ILE A 198 18.17 -9.56 2.17
C ILE A 198 18.74 -8.16 1.84
N ASN A 199 18.35 -7.14 2.59
CA ASN A 199 18.86 -5.78 2.37
C ASN A 199 20.36 -5.68 2.68
N GLU A 200 20.85 -6.41 3.67
CA GLU A 200 22.28 -6.50 3.99
C GLU A 200 23.05 -7.18 2.84
N VAL A 201 22.51 -8.29 2.30
CA VAL A 201 23.09 -8.99 1.15
C VAL A 201 23.20 -8.08 -0.07
N ILE A 202 22.14 -7.32 -0.38
CA ILE A 202 22.12 -6.37 -1.49
C ILE A 202 23.16 -5.27 -1.29
N THR A 203 23.27 -4.70 -0.09
CA THR A 203 24.23 -3.63 0.20
C THR A 203 25.68 -4.12 0.18
N ILE A 204 25.96 -5.34 0.68
CA ILE A 204 27.29 -5.97 0.58
C ILE A 204 27.65 -6.20 -0.90
N PHE A 205 26.69 -6.68 -1.71
CA PHE A 205 26.94 -6.88 -3.14
C PHE A 205 27.23 -5.56 -3.86
N LEU A 206 26.46 -4.50 -3.60
CA LEU A 206 26.70 -3.17 -4.16
C LEU A 206 28.05 -2.60 -3.71
N ALA A 207 28.41 -2.75 -2.43
CA ALA A 207 29.72 -2.35 -1.90
C ALA A 207 30.87 -3.11 -2.60
N THR A 208 30.68 -4.40 -2.89
CA THR A 208 31.66 -5.22 -3.60
C THR A 208 31.84 -4.74 -5.05
N LEU A 209 30.76 -4.43 -5.75
CA LEU A 209 30.81 -3.86 -7.10
C LEU A 209 31.48 -2.48 -7.12
N GLU A 210 31.24 -1.65 -6.11
CA GLU A 210 31.90 -0.35 -6.00
C GLU A 210 33.41 -0.50 -5.77
N LEU A 211 33.85 -1.46 -4.94
CA LEU A 211 35.28 -1.76 -4.76
C LEU A 211 35.95 -2.31 -6.03
N VAL A 212 35.23 -3.10 -6.83
CA VAL A 212 35.71 -3.55 -8.15
C VAL A 212 35.82 -2.37 -9.12
N LYS A 213 34.83 -1.47 -9.12
CA LYS A 213 34.83 -0.25 -9.95
C LYS A 213 35.99 0.69 -9.59
N VAL A 214 36.36 0.79 -8.32
CA VAL A 214 37.53 1.56 -7.85
C VAL A 214 38.85 0.79 -8.01
N HIS A 215 38.82 -0.42 -8.58
CA HIS A 215 39.98 -1.27 -8.85
C HIS A 215 40.75 -1.72 -7.58
N GLU A 216 40.12 -1.66 -6.40
CA GLU A 216 40.69 -2.21 -5.16
C GLU A 216 40.62 -3.74 -5.12
N ILE A 217 39.62 -4.33 -5.79
CA ILE A 217 39.36 -5.77 -5.82
C ILE A 217 39.16 -6.23 -7.26
N VAL A 218 39.68 -7.41 -7.58
CA VAL A 218 39.51 -8.11 -8.87
C VAL A 218 38.68 -9.37 -8.66
N LEU A 219 37.81 -9.67 -9.63
CA LEU A 219 37.01 -10.89 -9.64
C LEU A 219 37.65 -11.94 -10.54
N GLU A 220 37.82 -13.15 -10.01
CA GLU A 220 38.31 -14.32 -10.74
C GLU A 220 37.26 -15.42 -10.75
N GLN A 221 37.00 -15.98 -11.93
CA GLN A 221 36.14 -17.13 -12.11
C GLN A 221 36.86 -18.15 -13.02
N ALA A 222 37.09 -19.35 -12.49
CA ALA A 222 37.89 -20.37 -13.19
C ALA A 222 37.10 -21.10 -14.30
N GLU A 223 35.80 -21.30 -14.10
CA GLU A 223 34.91 -22.01 -15.03
C GLU A 223 33.61 -21.24 -15.23
N THR A 224 33.01 -21.31 -16.42
CA THR A 224 31.71 -20.66 -16.68
C THR A 224 30.65 -21.22 -15.73
N PHE A 225 29.98 -20.34 -14.99
CA PHE A 225 29.03 -20.68 -13.90
C PHE A 225 29.65 -21.34 -12.65
N GLY A 226 30.98 -21.33 -12.51
CA GLY A 226 31.67 -21.76 -11.30
C GLY A 226 31.75 -20.67 -10.22
N ASP A 227 32.37 -21.00 -9.08
CA ASP A 227 32.51 -20.09 -7.95
C ASP A 227 33.31 -18.84 -8.30
N ILE A 228 32.85 -17.70 -7.79
CA ILE A 228 33.48 -16.39 -7.99
C ILE A 228 34.37 -16.08 -6.80
N TYR A 229 35.63 -15.77 -7.08
CA TYR A 229 36.63 -15.38 -6.08
C TYR A 229 36.94 -13.89 -6.19
N LEU A 230 37.12 -13.26 -5.05
CA LEU A 230 37.59 -11.89 -4.91
C LEU A 230 39.06 -11.91 -4.52
N VAL A 231 39.88 -11.15 -5.24
CA VAL A 231 41.31 -11.01 -5.01
C VAL A 231 41.62 -9.53 -4.84
N ARG A 232 42.44 -9.19 -3.84
CA ARG A 232 42.87 -7.80 -3.65
C ARG A 232 43.84 -7.41 -4.77
N SER A 233 43.60 -6.25 -5.40
CA SER A 233 44.51 -5.71 -6.40
C SER A 233 45.80 -5.22 -5.72
N GLU A 234 46.95 -5.77 -6.10
CA GLU A 234 48.27 -5.25 -5.70
C GLU A 234 48.61 -4.03 -6.57
N HIS A 235 47.95 -2.89 -6.32
CA HIS A 235 48.51 -1.62 -6.73
C HIS A 235 49.46 -1.11 -5.65
N GLU A 236 50.75 -1.20 -5.97
CA GLU A 236 51.85 -0.48 -5.35
C GLU A 236 51.43 0.92 -4.88
N SER A 237 51.78 1.22 -3.63
CA SER A 237 51.99 2.57 -3.15
C SER A 237 52.94 3.30 -4.10
N LEU A 238 52.42 4.18 -4.94
CA LEU A 238 53.20 5.25 -5.55
C LEU A 238 52.86 6.53 -4.81
N SER A 239 53.87 6.96 -4.03
CA SER A 239 54.13 8.28 -3.46
C SER A 239 53.60 9.44 -4.29
#